data_AF-A0A8S9YD73-F1
#
_entry.id   AF-A0A8S9YD73-F1
#
_cell.length_a   1.000
_cell.length_b   1.000
_cell.length_c   1.000
_cell.angle_alpha   90.00
_cell.angle_beta   90.00
_cell.angle_gamma   90.00
#
_symmetry.space_group_name_H-M   'P 1'
#
loop_
_entity.id
_entity.type
_entity.pdbx_description
1 polymer ?
#
loop_
_entity_poly.entity_id
_entity_poly.type
_entity_poly.pdbx_seq_one_letter_code
_entity_poly.pdbx_strand_id
1 'polypeptide(L)'
;AAVGLIASTGLSARFLARISLYALTAVQLHTAYLCAFESNLNYPRWLRTRVALRSIAAGAIYLRMLGVQTNSNEERVLAQSPKSSHSGPYAIGLTLMAVFTGLTGLLSFPGRLLQIDHNAQLIEQNAHWPLLAGLASCVNFCLGLCFCVASLLHTVPLLVTWNLLPPHSHIQNRLFRLGDFLTLIGLVALLLIRDSHVQYWVVNGCEFWLHCHLLLNSFIIFAGILVTADLSKASERHGNVKRTKLA
;
A
#
# COMPACT_ATOMS: atom_id res chain seq x y z
N ALA A 1 -30.27 30.16 6.65
CA ALA A 1 -29.19 30.04 7.64
C ALA A 1 -28.72 28.58 7.84
N ALA A 2 -29.60 27.63 8.17
CA ALA A 2 -29.22 26.23 8.43
C ALA A 2 -28.55 25.48 7.26
N VAL A 3 -29.00 25.71 6.03
CA VAL A 3 -28.41 25.07 4.82
C VAL A 3 -26.97 25.57 4.57
N GLY A 4 -26.66 26.83 4.90
CA GLY A 4 -25.30 27.38 4.80
C GLY A 4 -24.37 26.84 5.89
N LEU A 5 -24.89 26.55 7.08
CA LEU A 5 -24.15 25.90 8.17
C LEU A 5 -23.85 24.43 7.85
N ILE A 6 -24.81 23.69 7.28
CA ILE A 6 -24.64 22.29 6.86
C ILE A 6 -23.68 22.19 5.64
N ALA A 7 -23.75 23.16 4.72
CA ALA A 7 -22.79 23.25 3.62
C ALA A 7 -21.38 23.60 4.12
N SER A 8 -21.26 24.51 5.10
CA SER A 8 -19.99 24.89 5.73
C SER A 8 -19.36 23.75 6.54
N THR A 9 -20.15 22.97 7.27
CA THR A 9 -19.66 21.78 8.01
C THR A 9 -19.31 20.63 7.06
N GLY A 10 -20.05 20.47 5.97
CA GLY A 10 -19.75 19.50 4.93
C GLY A 10 -18.45 19.82 4.17
N LEU A 11 -18.17 21.10 3.92
CA LEU A 11 -16.91 21.54 3.30
C LEU A 11 -15.75 21.38 4.28
N SER A 12 -15.88 21.87 5.52
CA SER A 12 -14.82 21.80 6.53
C SER A 12 -14.47 20.37 6.93
N ALA A 13 -15.46 19.46 7.04
CA ALA A 13 -15.22 18.05 7.32
C ALA A 13 -14.44 17.36 6.19
N ARG A 14 -14.71 17.73 4.92
CA ARG A 14 -13.97 17.20 3.76
C ARG A 14 -12.54 17.75 3.69
N PHE A 15 -12.35 19.03 3.97
CA PHE A 15 -11.03 19.64 4.04
C PHE A 15 -10.20 19.06 5.19
N LEU A 16 -10.80 18.89 6.37
CA LEU A 16 -10.14 18.30 7.53
C LEU A 16 -9.76 16.84 7.28
N ALA A 17 -10.61 16.06 6.62
CA ALA A 17 -10.29 14.69 6.21
C ALA A 17 -9.14 14.62 5.18
N ARG A 18 -9.07 15.56 4.22
CA ARG A 18 -7.94 15.61 3.27
C ARG A 18 -6.64 16.02 3.97
N ILE A 19 -6.68 17.04 4.82
CA ILE A 19 -5.50 17.52 5.57
C ILE A 19 -5.00 16.42 6.51
N SER A 20 -5.91 15.71 7.20
CA SER A 20 -5.52 14.60 8.07
C SER A 20 -4.85 13.47 7.30
N LEU A 21 -5.33 13.11 6.10
CA LEU A 21 -4.68 12.12 5.25
C LEU A 21 -3.29 12.57 4.77
N TYR A 22 -3.09 13.85 4.43
CA TYR A 22 -1.76 14.38 4.10
C TYR A 22 -0.81 14.34 5.30
N ALA A 23 -1.29 14.75 6.48
CA ALA A 23 -0.51 14.70 7.72
C ALA A 23 -0.12 13.26 8.06
N LEU A 24 -1.07 12.31 8.00
CA LEU A 24 -0.82 10.89 8.23
C LEU A 24 0.16 10.30 7.22
N THR A 25 0.05 10.69 5.94
CA THR A 25 1.02 10.31 4.91
C THR A 25 2.42 10.82 5.25
N ALA A 26 2.55 12.09 5.63
CA ALA A 26 3.83 12.68 5.98
C ALA A 26 4.46 11.99 7.20
N VAL A 27 3.67 11.69 8.24
CA VAL A 27 4.13 10.95 9.41
C VAL A 27 4.63 9.56 9.01
N GLN A 28 3.89 8.82 8.19
CA GLN A 28 4.27 7.47 7.76
C GLN A 28 5.52 7.45 6.85
N LEU A 29 5.67 8.44 5.98
CA LEU A 29 6.88 8.60 5.16
C LEU A 29 8.08 9.02 6.01
N HIS A 30 7.86 9.86 7.03
CA HIS A 30 8.91 10.26 7.95
C HIS A 30 9.37 9.11 8.84
N THR A 31 8.46 8.30 9.40
CA THR A 31 8.84 7.07 10.12
C THR A 31 9.58 6.09 9.21
N ALA A 32 9.15 5.94 7.95
CA ALA A 32 9.89 5.14 6.98
C ALA A 32 11.32 5.66 6.75
N TYR A 33 11.48 6.98 6.60
CA TYR A 33 12.78 7.63 6.46
C TYR A 33 13.68 7.39 7.68
N LEU A 34 13.17 7.63 8.89
CA LEU A 34 13.92 7.40 10.12
C LEU A 34 14.37 5.95 10.22
N CYS A 35 13.45 4.99 10.04
CA CYS A 35 13.80 3.58 10.08
C CYS A 35 14.81 3.19 8.99
N ALA A 36 14.73 3.76 7.78
CA ALA A 36 15.65 3.42 6.69
C ALA A 36 17.06 4.02 6.87
N PHE A 37 17.16 5.29 7.31
CA PHE A 37 18.40 6.06 7.19
C PHE A 37 19.05 6.46 8.51
N GLU A 38 18.30 6.55 9.62
CA GLU A 38 18.84 7.05 10.88
C GLU A 38 19.83 6.05 11.50
N SER A 39 21.12 6.36 11.55
CA SER A 39 22.14 5.42 12.05
C SER A 39 22.06 5.20 13.56
N ASN A 40 21.46 6.14 14.29
CA ASN A 40 21.39 6.12 15.76
C ASN A 40 20.30 5.20 16.33
N LEU A 41 19.45 4.62 15.47
CA LEU A 41 18.47 3.62 15.89
C LEU A 41 19.16 2.28 16.19
N ASN A 42 19.18 1.88 17.45
CA ASN A 42 19.74 0.61 17.95
C ASN A 42 18.96 -0.65 17.54
N TYR A 43 18.18 -0.60 16.45
CA TYR A 43 17.44 -1.75 15.94
C TYR A 43 18.22 -2.45 14.81
N PRO A 44 18.11 -3.79 14.69
CA PRO A 44 18.76 -4.51 13.61
C PRO A 44 18.19 -4.11 12.23
N ARG A 45 19.03 -4.13 11.20
CA ARG A 45 18.68 -3.65 9.85
C ARG A 45 17.44 -4.32 9.26
N TRP A 46 17.28 -5.63 9.44
CA TRP A 46 16.12 -6.38 8.91
C TRP A 46 14.80 -5.86 9.50
N LEU A 47 14.78 -5.56 10.80
CA LEU A 47 13.62 -5.08 11.54
C LEU A 47 13.25 -3.67 11.10
N ARG A 48 14.27 -2.81 10.96
CA ARG A 48 14.14 -1.46 10.43
C ARG A 48 13.55 -1.45 9.03
N THR A 49 14.03 -2.33 8.15
CA THR A 49 13.50 -2.48 6.79
C THR A 49 12.05 -2.95 6.80
N ARG A 50 11.67 -3.92 7.64
CA ARG A 50 10.26 -4.36 7.76
C ARG A 50 9.31 -3.23 8.14
N VAL A 51 9.71 -2.41 9.12
CA VAL A 51 8.89 -1.29 9.61
C VAL A 51 8.85 -0.18 8.58
N ALA A 52 9.97 0.16 7.95
CA ALA A 52 10.03 1.15 6.89
C ALA A 52 9.11 0.77 5.71
N LEU A 53 9.20 -0.48 5.23
CA LEU A 53 8.37 -0.99 4.13
C LEU A 53 6.87 -0.90 4.45
N ARG A 54 6.44 -1.32 5.64
CA ARG A 54 5.02 -1.22 6.02
C ARG A 54 4.55 0.22 6.24
N SER A 55 5.42 1.10 6.71
CA SER A 55 5.11 2.54 6.85
C SER A 55 4.97 3.19 5.46
N ILE A 56 5.85 2.86 4.52
CA ILE A 56 5.72 3.27 3.11
C ILE A 56 4.38 2.80 2.53
N ALA A 57 4.00 1.54 2.74
CA ALA A 57 2.74 1.00 2.26
C ALA A 57 1.51 1.68 2.91
N ALA A 58 1.56 1.96 4.21
CA ALA A 58 0.50 2.72 4.88
C ALA A 58 0.36 4.14 4.31
N GLY A 59 1.48 4.86 4.11
CA GLY A 59 1.49 6.17 3.45
C GLY A 59 0.99 6.11 1.99
N ALA A 60 1.36 5.06 1.26
CA ALA A 60 0.91 4.82 -0.10
C ALA A 60 -0.62 4.67 -0.19
N ILE A 61 -1.21 4.00 0.79
CA ILE A 61 -2.66 3.81 0.89
C ILE A 61 -3.38 5.13 1.18
N TYR A 62 -2.84 5.98 2.07
CA TYR A 62 -3.41 7.31 2.31
C TYR A 62 -3.35 8.19 1.04
N LEU A 63 -2.25 8.14 0.29
CA LEU A 63 -2.14 8.82 -1.02
C LEU A 63 -3.15 8.29 -2.03
N ARG A 64 -3.39 6.98 -2.05
CA ARG A 64 -4.45 6.38 -2.89
C ARG A 64 -5.83 6.89 -2.46
N MET A 65 -6.15 6.92 -1.17
CA MET A 65 -7.44 7.46 -0.69
C MET A 65 -7.64 8.93 -1.08
N LEU A 66 -6.60 9.77 -0.90
CA LEU A 66 -6.61 11.17 -1.33
C LEU A 66 -6.87 11.32 -2.82
N GLY A 67 -6.31 10.40 -3.60
CA GLY A 67 -6.39 10.46 -5.05
C GLY A 67 -7.64 9.83 -5.67
N VAL A 68 -8.48 9.14 -4.92
CA VAL A 68 -9.79 8.68 -5.42
C VAL A 68 -10.70 9.89 -5.59
N GLN A 69 -10.91 10.30 -6.85
CA GLN A 69 -11.79 11.42 -7.21
C GLN A 69 -13.22 11.18 -6.71
N THR A 70 -13.58 11.88 -5.65
CA THR A 70 -14.96 12.10 -5.25
C THR A 70 -15.45 13.33 -6.01
N ASN A 71 -16.10 13.11 -7.16
CA ASN A 71 -16.65 14.12 -8.06
C ASN A 71 -17.27 15.32 -7.31
N SER A 72 -16.47 16.35 -7.04
CA SER A 72 -16.94 17.68 -6.67
C SER A 72 -16.84 18.56 -7.92
N ASN A 73 -17.88 19.35 -8.18
CA ASN A 73 -17.96 20.18 -9.40
C ASN A 73 -16.82 21.22 -9.50
N GLU A 74 -16.13 21.53 -8.40
CA GLU A 74 -15.00 22.47 -8.34
C GLU A 74 -13.72 21.92 -8.97
N GLU A 75 -13.44 20.61 -8.87
CA GLU A 75 -12.24 20.00 -9.48
C GLU A 75 -12.35 19.88 -11.02
N ARG A 76 -13.56 19.97 -11.58
CA ARG A 76 -13.78 19.94 -13.04
C ARG A 76 -13.37 21.23 -13.74
N VAL A 77 -13.37 22.36 -13.04
CA VAL A 77 -13.03 23.67 -13.61
C VAL A 77 -11.52 23.83 -13.76
N LEU A 78 -10.72 23.21 -12.88
CA LEU A 78 -9.26 23.17 -12.97
C LEU A 78 -8.73 22.05 -13.90
N ALA A 79 -9.57 21.07 -14.24
CA ALA A 79 -9.20 19.91 -15.06
C ALA A 79 -9.43 20.10 -16.58
N GLN A 80 -9.43 21.34 -17.09
CA GLN A 80 -9.45 21.63 -18.53
C GLN A 80 -8.10 21.36 -19.24
N SER A 81 -7.15 20.68 -18.60
CA SER A 81 -5.92 20.20 -19.23
C SER A 81 -6.00 18.69 -19.46
N PRO A 82 -5.74 18.20 -20.70
CA PRO A 82 -5.83 16.79 -21.01
C PRO A 82 -4.52 16.11 -20.55
N LYS A 83 -4.39 15.71 -19.28
CA LYS A 83 -3.32 14.78 -18.83
C LYS A 83 -3.47 14.35 -17.36
N SER A 84 -4.05 13.17 -17.15
CA SER A 84 -3.53 12.03 -16.35
C SER A 84 -4.70 11.15 -15.88
N SER A 85 -4.66 9.86 -16.24
CA SER A 85 -5.74 8.87 -16.02
C SER A 85 -6.08 8.60 -14.54
N HIS A 86 -5.25 9.09 -13.62
CA HIS A 86 -5.44 9.08 -12.17
C HIS A 86 -4.91 10.42 -11.62
N SER A 87 -5.44 10.88 -10.49
CA SER A 87 -4.88 12.04 -9.81
C SER A 87 -3.42 11.75 -9.41
N GLY A 88 -2.54 12.75 -9.50
CA GLY A 88 -1.13 12.64 -9.10
C GLY A 88 -0.89 11.84 -7.80
N PRO A 89 -1.62 12.09 -6.69
CA PRO A 89 -1.43 11.32 -5.46
C PRO A 89 -1.80 9.84 -5.59
N TYR A 90 -2.81 9.47 -6.38
CA TYR A 90 -3.17 8.05 -6.57
C TYR A 90 -2.07 7.27 -7.29
N ALA A 91 -1.48 7.88 -8.33
CA ALA A 91 -0.37 7.27 -9.07
C ALA A 91 0.87 7.11 -8.18
N ILE A 92 1.22 8.13 -7.40
CA ILE A 92 2.34 8.06 -6.44
C ILE A 92 2.07 6.94 -5.42
N GLY A 93 0.85 6.87 -4.87
CA GLY A 93 0.47 5.79 -3.96
C GLY A 93 0.58 4.39 -4.58
N LEU A 94 0.19 4.21 -5.85
CA LEU A 94 0.41 2.93 -6.54
C LEU A 94 1.89 2.60 -6.73
N THR A 95 2.73 3.59 -7.07
CA THR A 95 4.18 3.35 -7.20
C THR A 95 4.82 2.94 -5.88
N LEU A 96 4.45 3.58 -4.77
CA LEU A 96 4.94 3.22 -3.44
C LEU A 96 4.46 1.84 -3.00
N MET A 97 3.21 1.46 -3.32
CA MET A 97 2.73 0.09 -3.12
C MET A 97 3.52 -0.94 -3.95
N ALA A 98 3.89 -0.59 -5.17
CA ALA A 98 4.73 -1.45 -6.00
C ALA A 98 6.14 -1.61 -5.39
N VAL A 99 6.75 -0.53 -4.90
CA VAL A 99 8.04 -0.59 -4.20
C VAL A 99 7.94 -1.47 -2.96
N PHE A 100 6.89 -1.30 -2.15
CA PHE A 100 6.62 -2.12 -0.97
C PHE A 100 6.54 -3.61 -1.33
N THR A 101 5.66 -3.96 -2.28
CA THR A 101 5.44 -5.34 -2.69
C THR A 101 6.68 -5.94 -3.35
N GLY A 102 7.36 -5.20 -4.22
CA GLY A 102 8.60 -5.64 -4.86
C GLY A 102 9.71 -5.94 -3.86
N LEU A 103 10.01 -5.00 -2.94
CA LEU A 103 11.05 -5.20 -1.94
C LEU A 103 10.68 -6.30 -0.93
N THR A 104 9.41 -6.39 -0.51
CA THR A 104 8.94 -7.46 0.38
C THR A 104 9.03 -8.83 -0.30
N GLY A 105 8.73 -8.89 -1.59
CA GLY A 105 8.88 -10.10 -2.41
C GLY A 105 10.33 -10.54 -2.53
N LEU A 106 11.24 -9.60 -2.83
CA LEU A 106 12.68 -9.85 -2.91
C LEU A 106 13.30 -10.31 -1.59
N LEU A 107 12.86 -9.76 -0.46
CA LEU A 107 13.29 -10.20 0.86
C LEU A 107 12.78 -11.60 1.22
N SER A 108 11.60 -11.97 0.70
CA SER A 108 10.99 -13.28 0.94
C SER A 108 11.48 -14.36 -0.01
N PHE A 109 12.11 -13.99 -1.12
CA PHE A 109 12.52 -14.95 -2.14
C PHE A 109 13.71 -15.81 -1.68
N PRO A 110 13.62 -17.15 -1.76
CA PRO A 110 14.67 -18.06 -1.28
C PRO A 110 15.86 -18.21 -2.24
N GLY A 111 15.79 -17.63 -3.45
CA GLY A 111 16.86 -17.73 -4.43
C GLY A 111 18.03 -16.79 -4.14
N ARG A 112 19.27 -17.28 -4.26
CA ARG A 112 20.52 -16.48 -4.24
C ARG A 112 20.66 -15.48 -5.40
N LEU A 113 19.64 -15.35 -6.24
CA LEU A 113 19.68 -14.56 -7.48
C LEU A 113 19.78 -13.05 -7.23
N LEU A 114 19.29 -12.54 -6.09
CA LEU A 114 19.28 -11.11 -5.75
C LEU A 114 19.68 -10.92 -4.28
N GLN A 115 20.96 -10.61 -4.03
CA GLN A 115 21.49 -10.30 -2.71
C GLN A 115 21.30 -8.80 -2.40
N ILE A 116 20.25 -8.45 -1.66
CA ILE A 116 20.06 -7.10 -1.13
C ILE A 116 20.76 -6.96 0.23
N ASP A 117 20.55 -7.94 1.13
CA ASP A 117 21.29 -8.13 2.38
C ASP A 117 21.11 -9.60 2.81
N HIS A 118 22.16 -10.41 2.71
CA HIS A 118 22.11 -11.86 2.94
C HIS A 118 21.67 -12.21 4.36
N ASN A 119 22.11 -11.44 5.34
CA ASN A 119 21.79 -11.69 6.75
C ASN A 119 20.33 -11.35 7.04
N ALA A 120 19.81 -10.27 6.47
CA ALA A 120 18.40 -9.93 6.60
C ALA A 120 17.50 -10.99 5.94
N GLN A 121 17.85 -11.46 4.74
CA GLN A 121 17.10 -12.53 4.06
C GLN A 121 17.10 -13.85 4.85
N LEU A 122 18.24 -14.26 5.42
CA LEU A 122 18.31 -15.47 6.23
C LEU A 122 17.45 -15.38 7.50
N ILE A 123 17.48 -14.22 8.17
CA ILE A 123 16.65 -13.99 9.37
C ILE A 123 15.15 -14.02 9.01
N GLU A 124 14.76 -13.38 7.90
CA GLU A 124 13.40 -13.41 7.36
C GLU A 124 12.93 -14.82 7.01
N GLN A 125 13.80 -15.62 6.40
CA GLN A 125 13.51 -16.98 5.96
C GLN A 125 13.46 -17.97 7.14
N ASN A 126 14.10 -17.65 8.26
CA ASN A 126 14.09 -18.48 9.47
C ASN A 126 13.01 -18.06 10.48
N ALA A 127 12.27 -16.98 10.23
CA ALA A 127 11.22 -16.46 11.13
C ALA A 127 9.94 -17.33 11.19
N HIS A 128 9.89 -18.44 10.46
CA HIS A 128 8.71 -19.29 10.32
C HIS A 128 8.40 -20.04 11.61
N TRP A 129 7.13 -20.41 11.79
CA TRP A 129 6.74 -21.37 12.82
C TRP A 129 7.57 -22.66 12.69
N PRO A 130 8.03 -23.27 13.80
CA PRO A 130 8.83 -24.50 13.77
C PRO A 130 8.12 -25.67 13.07
N LEU A 131 6.79 -25.69 13.10
CA LEU A 131 5.94 -26.65 12.38
C LEU A 131 6.04 -26.55 10.84
N LEU A 132 6.39 -25.37 10.32
CA LEU A 132 6.54 -25.12 8.88
C LEU A 132 8.00 -25.20 8.41
N ALA A 133 8.95 -25.53 9.29
CA ALA A 133 10.38 -25.55 8.96
C ALA A 133 10.71 -26.42 7.73
N GLY A 134 10.04 -27.57 7.58
CA GLY A 134 10.23 -28.46 6.42
C GLY A 134 9.67 -27.92 5.09
N LEU A 135 8.78 -26.93 5.13
CA LEU A 135 8.13 -26.30 3.97
C LEU A 135 8.56 -24.84 3.78
N ALA A 136 9.44 -24.32 4.63
CA ALA A 136 9.79 -22.90 4.69
C ALA A 136 10.27 -22.36 3.34
N SER A 137 11.12 -23.10 2.62
CA SER A 137 11.59 -22.69 1.29
C SER A 137 10.47 -22.57 0.26
N CYS A 138 9.50 -23.48 0.27
CA CYS A 138 8.34 -23.45 -0.62
C CYS A 138 7.43 -22.26 -0.28
N VAL A 139 7.14 -22.06 1.01
CA VAL A 139 6.34 -20.94 1.51
C VAL A 139 6.98 -19.60 1.14
N ASN A 140 8.28 -19.45 1.37
CA ASN A 140 9.06 -18.27 1.01
C ASN A 140 9.04 -18.00 -0.49
N PHE A 141 9.18 -19.05 -1.31
CA PHE A 141 9.09 -18.94 -2.76
C PHE A 141 7.71 -18.43 -3.20
N CYS A 142 6.63 -19.04 -2.70
CA CYS A 142 5.26 -18.64 -3.00
C CYS A 142 4.96 -17.20 -2.55
N LEU A 143 5.39 -16.82 -1.35
CA LEU A 143 5.27 -15.45 -0.83
C LEU A 143 6.04 -14.45 -1.70
N GLY A 144 7.30 -14.74 -2.00
CA GLY A 144 8.15 -13.91 -2.84
C GLY A 144 7.54 -13.70 -4.22
N LEU A 145 7.09 -14.79 -4.86
CA LEU A 145 6.46 -14.73 -6.17
C LEU A 145 5.13 -13.95 -6.13
N CYS A 146 4.29 -14.18 -5.11
CA CYS A 146 3.02 -13.45 -4.93
C CYS A 146 3.25 -11.93 -4.88
N PHE A 147 4.19 -11.48 -4.05
CA PHE A 147 4.52 -10.07 -3.89
C PHE A 147 5.21 -9.46 -5.12
N CYS A 148 6.10 -10.19 -5.79
CA CYS A 148 6.71 -9.75 -7.04
C CYS A 148 5.66 -9.58 -8.15
N VAL A 149 4.71 -10.50 -8.27
CA VAL A 149 3.60 -10.39 -9.23
C VAL A 149 2.70 -9.20 -8.88
N ALA A 150 2.40 -9.00 -7.59
CA ALA A 150 1.64 -7.82 -7.14
C ALA A 150 2.34 -6.50 -7.53
N SER A 151 3.66 -6.42 -7.36
CA SER A 151 4.45 -5.26 -7.77
C SER A 151 4.32 -4.98 -9.27
N LEU A 152 4.42 -6.01 -10.11
CA LEU A 152 4.25 -5.87 -11.56
C LEU A 152 2.83 -5.40 -11.93
N LEU A 153 1.81 -5.92 -11.25
CA LEU A 153 0.43 -5.52 -11.49
C LEU A 153 0.16 -4.06 -11.08
N HIS A 154 0.90 -3.53 -10.11
CA HIS A 154 0.85 -2.10 -9.75
C HIS A 154 1.66 -1.21 -10.70
N THR A 155 2.79 -1.66 -11.26
CA THR A 155 3.67 -0.85 -12.12
C THR A 155 3.31 -0.89 -13.60
N VAL A 156 3.03 -2.07 -14.16
CA VAL A 156 2.80 -2.29 -15.59
C VAL A 156 1.69 -1.38 -16.14
N PRO A 157 0.52 -1.25 -15.48
CA PRO A 157 -0.52 -0.38 -16.02
C PRO A 157 -0.17 1.11 -15.94
N LEU A 158 0.71 1.53 -15.02
CA LEU A 158 1.21 2.91 -14.96
C LEU A 158 2.22 3.20 -16.08
N LEU A 159 3.08 2.24 -16.42
CA LEU A 159 4.11 2.38 -17.45
C LEU A 159 3.52 2.29 -18.87
N VAL A 160 2.62 1.33 -19.12
CA VAL A 160 2.04 1.09 -20.45
C VAL A 160 1.08 2.22 -20.87
N THR A 161 0.38 2.83 -19.91
CA THR A 161 -0.55 3.94 -20.18
C THR A 161 0.15 5.25 -20.50
N TRP A 162 1.46 5.36 -20.27
CA TRP A 162 2.23 6.53 -20.71
C TRP A 162 2.30 6.63 -22.24
N ASN A 163 2.17 5.50 -22.97
CA ASN A 163 2.45 5.48 -24.42
C ASN A 163 1.44 4.74 -25.33
N LEU A 164 0.59 3.80 -24.85
CA LEU A 164 -0.03 2.83 -25.77
C LEU A 164 -1.55 2.55 -25.62
N LEU A 165 -2.19 2.84 -24.48
CA LEU A 165 -3.61 2.52 -24.28
C LEU A 165 -4.46 3.75 -23.91
N PRO A 166 -5.72 3.82 -24.37
CA PRO A 166 -6.63 4.87 -23.95
C PRO A 166 -6.83 4.84 -22.42
N PRO A 167 -6.82 6.03 -21.76
CA PRO A 167 -7.06 6.14 -20.33
C PRO A 167 -8.45 5.58 -19.98
N HIS A 168 -8.55 4.82 -18.88
CA HIS A 168 -9.74 4.08 -18.41
C HIS A 168 -10.12 2.78 -19.14
N SER A 169 -9.15 1.99 -19.58
CA SER A 169 -9.47 0.61 -19.96
C SER A 169 -9.94 -0.20 -18.73
N HIS A 170 -11.03 -0.95 -18.88
CA HIS A 170 -11.51 -1.90 -17.86
C HIS A 170 -10.39 -2.87 -17.41
N ILE A 171 -9.41 -3.10 -18.28
CA ILE A 171 -8.25 -3.96 -18.06
C ILE A 171 -7.33 -3.37 -16.98
N GLN A 172 -7.05 -2.05 -17.01
CA GLN A 172 -6.21 -1.38 -16.03
C GLN A 172 -6.78 -1.49 -14.61
N ASN A 173 -8.07 -1.23 -14.43
CA ASN A 173 -8.72 -1.37 -13.12
C ASN A 173 -8.73 -2.83 -12.64
N ARG A 174 -8.85 -3.80 -13.56
CA ARG A 174 -8.72 -5.23 -13.20
C ARG A 174 -7.31 -5.58 -12.72
N LEU A 175 -6.26 -5.08 -13.38
CA LEU A 175 -4.87 -5.34 -12.99
C LEU A 175 -4.57 -4.76 -11.62
N PHE A 176 -4.98 -3.53 -11.32
CA PHE A 176 -4.81 -2.93 -9.99
C PHE A 176 -5.56 -3.70 -8.90
N ARG A 177 -6.82 -4.10 -9.16
CA ARG A 177 -7.59 -4.93 -8.22
C ARG A 177 -6.95 -6.30 -7.98
N LEU A 178 -6.37 -6.90 -9.01
CA LEU A 178 -5.65 -8.17 -8.87
C LEU A 178 -4.36 -7.99 -8.06
N GLY A 179 -3.62 -6.90 -8.28
CA GLY A 179 -2.45 -6.54 -7.47
C GLY A 179 -2.80 -6.31 -6.00
N ASP A 180 -3.90 -5.60 -5.74
CA ASP A 180 -4.45 -5.40 -4.39
C ASP A 180 -4.81 -6.73 -3.72
N PHE A 181 -5.48 -7.63 -4.44
CA PHE A 181 -5.86 -8.94 -3.93
C PHE A 181 -4.65 -9.81 -3.58
N LEU A 182 -3.64 -9.85 -4.45
CA LEU A 182 -2.39 -10.56 -4.17
C LEU A 182 -1.64 -9.94 -2.99
N THR A 183 -1.63 -8.61 -2.88
CA THR A 183 -1.02 -7.90 -1.74
C THR A 183 -1.72 -8.27 -0.43
N LEU A 184 -3.05 -8.34 -0.41
CA LEU A 184 -3.82 -8.76 0.75
C LEU A 184 -3.51 -10.20 1.14
N ILE A 185 -3.54 -11.13 0.18
CA ILE A 185 -3.20 -12.55 0.44
C ILE A 185 -1.78 -12.67 0.98
N GLY A 186 -0.82 -12.01 0.34
CA GLY A 186 0.58 -11.99 0.77
C GLY A 186 0.73 -11.46 2.19
N LEU A 187 0.03 -10.37 2.54
CA LEU A 187 0.03 -9.82 3.89
C LEU A 187 -0.61 -10.74 4.92
N VAL A 188 -1.72 -11.42 4.60
CA VAL A 188 -2.34 -12.41 5.50
C VAL A 188 -1.35 -13.54 5.77
N ALA A 189 -0.76 -14.09 4.72
CA ALA A 189 0.22 -15.16 4.84
C ALA A 189 1.45 -14.71 5.65
N LEU A 190 1.95 -13.49 5.42
CA LEU A 190 3.10 -12.96 6.16
C LEU A 190 2.76 -12.72 7.65
N LEU A 191 1.57 -12.23 7.95
CA LEU A 191 1.06 -12.09 9.32
C LEU A 191 0.96 -13.46 10.03
N LEU A 192 0.35 -14.45 9.37
CA LEU A 192 0.14 -15.76 9.96
C LEU A 192 1.44 -16.55 10.13
N ILE A 193 2.36 -16.45 9.18
CA ILE A 193 3.54 -17.32 9.11
C ILE A 193 4.73 -16.71 9.86
N ARG A 194 4.91 -15.39 9.79
CA ARG A 194 6.06 -14.69 10.39
C ARG A 194 5.66 -13.81 11.55
N ASP A 195 4.67 -12.93 11.38
CA ASP A 195 4.41 -11.92 12.41
C ASP A 195 3.70 -12.50 13.65
N SER A 196 2.93 -13.58 13.52
CA SER A 196 2.27 -14.27 14.65
C SER A 196 3.22 -15.02 15.58
N HIS A 197 4.47 -15.26 15.14
CA HIS A 197 5.46 -16.01 15.91
C HIS A 197 6.09 -15.14 17.01
N VAL A 198 5.32 -14.85 18.07
CA VAL A 198 5.72 -13.97 19.19
C VAL A 198 7.09 -14.33 19.77
N GLN A 199 7.38 -15.64 19.87
CA GLN A 199 8.64 -16.13 20.42
C GLN A 199 9.86 -15.70 19.58
N TYR A 200 9.74 -15.61 18.26
CA TYR A 200 10.79 -15.05 17.39
C TYR A 200 11.03 -13.56 17.65
N TRP A 201 9.98 -12.78 17.93
CA TRP A 201 10.11 -11.36 18.25
C TRP A 201 10.81 -11.14 19.59
N VAL A 202 10.45 -11.94 20.59
CA VAL A 202 11.04 -11.89 21.94
C VAL A 202 12.52 -12.30 21.91
N VAL A 203 12.87 -13.39 21.23
CA VAL A 203 14.27 -13.86 21.13
C VAL A 203 15.17 -12.85 20.43
N ASN A 204 14.65 -12.11 19.46
CA ASN A 204 15.41 -11.08 18.75
C ASN A 204 15.40 -9.71 19.45
N GLY A 205 14.88 -9.62 20.69
CA GLY A 205 14.87 -8.40 21.48
C GLY A 205 14.00 -7.29 20.88
N CYS A 206 12.98 -7.65 20.09
CA CYS A 206 12.08 -6.68 19.48
C CYS A 206 11.15 -6.09 20.55
N GLU A 207 11.19 -4.78 20.72
CA GLU A 207 10.31 -4.08 21.65
C GLU A 207 8.83 -4.24 21.26
N PHE A 208 7.97 -4.40 22.27
CA PHE A 208 6.53 -4.54 22.09
C PHE A 208 5.91 -3.41 21.25
N TRP A 209 6.40 -2.17 21.44
CA TRP A 209 5.94 -1.01 20.70
C TRP A 209 6.13 -1.18 19.18
N LEU A 210 7.29 -1.68 18.75
CA LEU A 210 7.62 -1.82 17.33
C LEU A 210 6.80 -2.94 16.68
N HIS A 211 6.54 -4.01 17.44
CA HIS A 211 5.64 -5.08 17.01
C HIS A 211 4.20 -4.58 16.85
N CYS A 212 3.68 -3.79 17.80
CA CYS A 212 2.36 -3.16 17.70
C CYS A 212 2.27 -2.19 16.52
N HIS A 213 3.31 -1.37 16.30
CA HIS A 213 3.37 -0.45 15.16
C HIS A 213 3.34 -1.19 13.81
N LEU A 214 4.05 -2.32 13.73
CA LEU A 214 4.07 -3.19 12.55
C LEU A 214 2.69 -3.79 12.27
N LEU A 215 1.99 -4.29 13.30
CA LEU A 215 0.62 -4.79 13.19
C LEU A 215 -0.38 -3.71 12.80
N LEU A 216 -0.27 -2.51 13.39
CA LEU A 216 -1.12 -1.36 13.06
C LEU A 216 -0.97 -0.96 11.59
N ASN A 217 0.26 -0.86 11.10
CA ASN A 217 0.50 -0.53 9.69
C ASN A 217 -0.05 -1.62 8.75
N SER A 218 0.09 -2.90 9.12
CA SER A 218 -0.57 -3.99 8.37
C SER A 218 -2.08 -3.80 8.33
N PHE A 219 -2.72 -3.48 9.46
CA PHE A 219 -4.16 -3.20 9.53
C PHE A 219 -4.56 -2.01 8.65
N ILE A 220 -3.81 -0.91 8.69
CA ILE A 220 -4.05 0.27 7.85
C ILE A 220 -4.01 -0.10 6.36
N ILE A 221 -3.05 -0.94 5.95
CA ILE A 221 -2.95 -1.39 4.57
C ILE A 221 -4.16 -2.24 4.19
N PHE A 222 -4.57 -3.20 5.03
CA PHE A 222 -5.77 -4.01 4.82
C PHE A 222 -7.02 -3.16 4.66
N ALA A 223 -7.32 -2.37 5.70
CA ALA A 223 -8.50 -1.52 5.73
C ALA A 223 -8.51 -0.55 4.55
N GLY A 224 -7.34 0.00 4.21
CA GLY A 224 -7.27 0.99 3.17
C GLY A 224 -7.34 0.46 1.75
N ILE A 225 -6.88 -0.78 1.48
CA ILE A 225 -7.16 -1.45 0.21
C ILE A 225 -8.67 -1.67 0.05
N LEU A 226 -9.36 -2.13 1.11
CA LEU A 226 -10.81 -2.33 1.08
C LEU A 226 -11.57 -1.01 0.87
N VAL A 227 -11.22 0.03 1.62
CA VAL A 227 -11.83 1.36 1.51
C VAL A 227 -11.58 1.97 0.13
N THR A 228 -10.37 1.88 -0.42
CA THR A 228 -10.08 2.39 -1.77
C THR A 228 -10.83 1.61 -2.85
N ALA A 229 -11.01 0.30 -2.70
CA ALA A 229 -11.83 -0.51 -3.59
C ALA A 229 -13.31 -0.06 -3.55
N ASP A 230 -13.87 0.16 -2.36
CA ASP A 230 -15.26 0.62 -2.21
C ASP A 230 -15.47 2.05 -2.75
N LEU A 231 -14.54 2.96 -2.45
CA LEU A 231 -14.56 4.32 -2.99
C LEU A 231 -14.49 4.32 -4.53
N SER A 232 -13.66 3.45 -5.12
CA SER A 232 -13.56 3.32 -6.58
C SER A 232 -14.89 2.86 -7.20
N LYS A 233 -15.54 1.86 -6.60
CA LYS A 233 -16.82 1.31 -7.05
C LYS A 233 -17.96 2.32 -6.91
N ALA A 234 -17.96 3.10 -5.83
CA ALA A 234 -18.93 4.18 -5.62
C ALA A 234 -18.79 5.30 -6.65
N SER A 235 -17.55 5.64 -7.04
CA SER A 235 -17.27 6.65 -8.07
C SER A 235 -17.75 6.21 -9.46
N GLU A 236 -17.49 4.95 -9.84
CA GLU A 236 -17.96 4.35 -11.11
C GLU A 236 -19.50 4.39 -11.24
N ARG A 237 -20.22 4.05 -10.17
CA ARG A 237 -21.71 4.09 -10.13
C ARG A 237 -22.26 5.50 -10.35
N HIS A 238 -21.69 6.50 -9.71
CA HIS A 238 -22.14 7.90 -9.85
C HIS A 238 -21.83 8.48 -11.24
N GLY A 239 -20.73 8.06 -11.87
CA GLY A 239 -20.41 8.43 -13.25
C GLY A 239 -21.44 7.90 -14.26
N ASN A 240 -21.85 6.64 -14.12
CA ASN A 240 -22.84 6.02 -15.01
C ASN A 240 -24.23 6.65 -14.87
N VAL A 241 -24.68 6.95 -13.65
CA VAL A 241 -25.98 7.62 -13.41
C VAL A 241 -26.03 9.04 -13.99
N LYS A 242 -24.90 9.75 -14.04
CA LYS A 242 -24.83 11.07 -14.68
C LYS A 242 -24.86 10.95 -16.21
N ARG A 243 -24.20 9.95 -16.80
CA ARG A 243 -24.22 9.72 -18.27
C ARG A 243 -25.62 9.36 -18.77
N THR A 244 -26.38 8.56 -18.04
CA THR A 244 -27.75 8.19 -18.42
C THR A 244 -28.77 9.32 -18.25
N LYS A 245 -28.44 10.40 -17.53
CA LYS A 245 -29.27 11.60 -17.43
C LYS A 245 -28.95 12.67 -18.47
N LEU A 246 -27.86 12.51 -19.22
CA LEU A 246 -27.38 13.44 -20.24
C LEU A 246 -27.58 12.92 -21.67
N ALA A 247 -28.10 11.69 -21.81
CA ALA A 247 -28.52 11.06 -23.07
C ALA A 247 -30.04 10.98 -23.10
#